data_AF-A0A1B9II03-F1
#
_entry.id   AF-A0A1B9II03-F1
#
_cell.length_a   1.000
_cell.length_b   1.000
_cell.length_c   1.000
_cell.angle_alpha   90.00
_cell.angle_beta   90.00
_cell.angle_gamma   90.00
#
_symmetry.space_group_name_H-M   'P 1'
#
loop_
_entity.id
_entity.type
_entity.pdbx_description
1 polymer ?
#
loop_
_entity_poly.entity_id
_entity_poly.type
_entity_poly.pdbx_seq_one_letter_code
_entity_poly.pdbx_strand_id
1 'polypeptide(L)'
;MAVTGWYNDKEGKWRVDILSQHQECGNPSEVKRLKAQHFDQDNIVLKESFTPRLLGNMQPSRAFGDDALKLTKADKQSIELAGQVKFVGEESPFTKKTVPYIDPPFMDAEPEITIRKLRGNDNEKLKFLVIATDGSEDLPGTTPENSRGRCLFEDKNSAAHLIRNRLDGDGDKKVQEMILSLGGGAARSVRDDTSVM
;
A
#
# COMPACT_ATOMS: atom_id res chain seq x y z
N MET A 1 -3.62 1.84 -4.13
CA MET A 1 -5.03 2.28 -4.17
C MET A 1 -5.47 2.52 -5.63
N ALA A 2 -6.73 2.26 -5.95
CA ALA A 2 -7.37 2.68 -7.19
C ALA A 2 -8.65 3.48 -6.91
N VAL A 3 -8.82 4.63 -7.56
CA VAL A 3 -9.99 5.50 -7.41
C VAL A 3 -10.44 6.09 -8.74
N THR A 4 -11.74 6.39 -8.87
CA THR A 4 -12.27 7.13 -10.03
C THR A 4 -12.81 8.48 -9.63
N GLY A 5 -12.52 9.51 -10.45
CA GLY A 5 -13.04 10.85 -10.29
C GLY A 5 -14.21 11.12 -11.24
N TRP A 6 -15.33 11.53 -10.67
CA TRP A 6 -16.56 11.90 -11.36
C TRP A 6 -16.83 13.38 -11.14
N TYR A 7 -17.28 14.07 -12.19
CA TYR A 7 -17.63 15.47 -12.10
C TYR A 7 -19.10 15.69 -12.44
N ASN A 8 -19.78 16.45 -11.59
CA ASN A 8 -21.14 16.89 -11.79
C ASN A 8 -21.16 18.29 -12.40
N ASP A 9 -21.50 18.40 -13.69
CA ASP A 9 -21.48 19.67 -14.43
C ASP A 9 -22.55 20.66 -13.90
N LYS A 10 -23.65 20.19 -13.29
CA LYS A 10 -24.74 21.04 -12.79
C LYS A 10 -24.44 21.62 -11.42
N GLU A 11 -23.85 20.81 -10.54
CA GLU A 11 -23.49 21.23 -9.18
C GLU A 11 -22.08 21.80 -9.08
N GLY A 12 -21.24 21.58 -10.09
CA GLY A 12 -19.83 21.97 -10.07
C GLY A 12 -18.99 21.17 -9.06
N LYS A 13 -19.41 19.94 -8.72
CA LYS A 13 -18.81 19.13 -7.64
C LYS A 13 -18.11 17.89 -8.15
N TRP A 14 -17.07 17.49 -7.42
CA TRP A 14 -16.38 16.22 -7.61
C TRP A 14 -16.92 15.14 -6.67
N ARG A 15 -16.97 13.92 -7.18
CA ARG A 15 -17.19 12.69 -6.40
C ARG A 15 -16.08 11.70 -6.71
N VAL A 16 -15.60 11.01 -5.68
CA VAL A 16 -14.55 9.99 -5.80
C VAL A 16 -15.13 8.64 -5.38
N ASP A 17 -14.96 7.63 -6.22
CA ASP A 17 -15.27 6.24 -5.85
C ASP A 17 -13.97 5.48 -5.58
N ILE A 18 -13.92 4.79 -4.44
CA ILE A 18 -12.85 3.86 -4.09
C ILE A 18 -13.12 2.52 -4.76
N LEU A 19 -12.14 2.03 -5.53
CA LEU A 19 -12.28 0.82 -6.35
C LEU A 19 -11.56 -0.41 -5.77
N SER A 20 -10.68 -0.21 -4.80
CA SER A 20 -9.90 -1.27 -4.14
C SER A 20 -9.77 -0.97 -2.66
N GLN A 21 -9.82 -1.99 -1.80
CA GLN A 21 -9.37 -1.87 -0.41
C GLN A 21 -7.91 -2.31 -0.25
N HIS A 22 -7.27 -1.82 0.81
CA HIS A 22 -5.89 -2.18 1.13
C HIS A 22 -5.83 -3.65 1.57
N GLN A 23 -4.98 -4.43 0.90
CA GLN A 23 -4.73 -5.84 1.25
C GLN A 23 -3.57 -5.91 2.25
N GLU A 24 -3.79 -5.31 3.41
CA GLU A 24 -2.79 -5.18 4.46
C GLU A 24 -3.32 -5.69 5.80
N CYS A 25 -2.40 -5.96 6.71
CA CYS A 25 -2.72 -6.48 8.04
C CYS A 25 -3.42 -5.44 8.95
N GLY A 26 -3.51 -4.17 8.51
CA GLY A 26 -4.33 -3.14 9.13
C GLY A 26 -5.82 -3.22 8.76
N ASN A 27 -6.17 -3.83 7.63
CA ASN A 27 -7.54 -3.94 7.16
C ASN A 27 -8.32 -5.01 7.97
N PRO A 28 -9.40 -4.66 8.68
CA PRO A 28 -10.18 -5.63 9.47
C PRO A 28 -10.69 -6.83 8.66
N SER A 29 -11.00 -6.65 7.38
CA SER A 29 -11.44 -7.72 6.48
C SER A 29 -10.33 -8.75 6.25
N GLU A 30 -9.10 -8.29 6.00
CA GLU A 30 -7.94 -9.16 5.79
C GLU A 30 -7.51 -9.83 7.10
N VAL A 31 -7.54 -9.11 8.23
CA VAL A 31 -7.28 -9.72 9.55
C VAL A 31 -8.27 -10.85 9.83
N LYS A 32 -9.55 -10.65 9.54
CA LYS A 32 -10.58 -11.69 9.71
C LYS A 32 -10.32 -12.89 8.79
N ARG A 33 -9.94 -12.66 7.54
CA ARG A 33 -9.60 -13.72 6.59
C ARG A 33 -8.40 -14.54 7.06
N LEU A 34 -7.30 -13.88 7.43
CA LEU A 34 -6.09 -14.54 7.93
C LEU A 34 -6.39 -15.38 9.19
N LYS A 35 -7.12 -14.83 10.16
CA LYS A 35 -7.54 -15.59 11.35
C LYS A 35 -8.41 -16.80 11.01
N ALA A 36 -9.24 -16.74 9.98
CA ALA A 36 -10.06 -17.87 9.57
C ALA A 36 -9.26 -18.99 8.87
N GLN A 37 -8.11 -18.65 8.27
CA GLN A 37 -7.26 -19.59 7.52
C GLN A 37 -6.21 -20.28 8.38
N HIS A 38 -5.91 -19.74 9.57
CA HIS A 38 -4.83 -20.22 10.42
C HIS A 38 -5.32 -20.66 11.79
N PHE A 39 -4.71 -21.73 12.31
CA PHE A 39 -5.01 -22.22 13.66
C PHE A 39 -4.58 -21.22 14.73
N ASP A 40 -3.39 -20.62 14.59
CA ASP A 40 -2.85 -19.63 15.52
C ASP A 40 -3.35 -18.21 15.19
N GLN A 41 -4.61 -17.96 15.54
CA GLN A 41 -5.29 -16.70 15.23
C GLN A 41 -4.73 -15.48 15.96
N ASP A 42 -3.97 -15.67 17.04
CA ASP A 42 -3.44 -14.57 17.84
C ASP A 42 -2.05 -14.15 17.40
N ASN A 43 -1.27 -15.06 16.79
CA ASN A 43 0.07 -14.74 16.29
C ASN A 43 0.14 -14.49 14.78
N ILE A 44 -0.95 -14.69 14.03
CA ILE A 44 -0.93 -14.46 12.57
C ILE A 44 -0.73 -12.99 12.19
N VAL A 45 -1.38 -12.07 12.92
CA VAL A 45 -1.25 -10.61 12.72
C VAL A 45 -0.82 -9.96 14.01
N LEU A 46 0.41 -9.44 14.03
CA LEU A 46 1.01 -8.83 15.21
C LEU A 46 0.97 -7.30 15.11
N LYS A 47 0.60 -6.64 16.21
CA LYS A 47 0.54 -5.17 16.34
C LYS A 47 1.75 -4.61 17.09
N GLU A 48 2.93 -5.17 16.84
CA GLU A 48 4.17 -4.86 17.56
C GLU A 48 5.04 -3.80 16.84
N SER A 49 4.55 -3.20 15.74
CA SER A 49 5.23 -2.15 14.96
C SER A 49 4.35 -0.91 14.76
N PHE A 50 4.80 0.09 13.98
CA PHE A 50 3.98 1.26 13.60
C PHE A 50 2.65 0.89 12.94
N THR A 51 2.63 -0.23 12.20
CA THR A 51 1.44 -0.81 11.57
C THR A 51 1.28 -2.28 11.96
N PRO A 52 0.07 -2.85 11.94
CA PRO A 52 -0.12 -4.29 12.08
C PRO A 52 0.59 -5.04 10.94
N ARG A 53 1.21 -6.19 11.23
CA ARG A 53 2.02 -6.96 10.28
C ARG A 53 1.79 -8.47 10.40
N LEU A 54 1.80 -9.17 9.26
CA LEU A 54 1.76 -10.62 9.14
C LEU A 54 3.00 -11.21 9.81
N LEU A 55 2.78 -12.03 10.83
CA LEU A 55 3.82 -12.60 11.70
C LEU A 55 4.83 -11.56 12.23
N GLY A 56 4.42 -10.29 12.32
CA GLY A 56 5.29 -9.18 12.76
C GLY A 56 6.32 -8.71 11.73
N ASN A 57 6.29 -9.18 10.48
CA ASN A 57 7.26 -8.81 9.45
C ASN A 57 6.62 -8.02 8.29
N MET A 58 5.64 -8.63 7.59
CA MET A 58 5.09 -8.06 6.36
C MET A 58 3.86 -7.19 6.63
N GLN A 59 3.80 -5.99 6.06
CA GLN A 59 2.58 -5.17 6.11
C GLN A 59 1.50 -5.65 5.13
N PRO A 60 1.82 -5.95 3.85
CA PRO A 60 0.88 -6.58 2.94
C PRO A 60 0.49 -7.97 3.46
N SER A 61 -0.80 -8.32 3.33
CA SER A 61 -1.30 -9.67 3.58
C SER A 61 -1.33 -10.53 2.31
N ARG A 62 -1.18 -9.89 1.14
CA ARG A 62 -1.13 -10.54 -0.17
C ARG A 62 -0.03 -9.91 -1.01
N ALA A 63 0.76 -10.73 -1.69
CA ALA A 63 1.83 -10.28 -2.58
C ALA A 63 2.23 -11.40 -3.55
N PHE A 64 2.91 -11.06 -4.65
CA PHE A 64 3.68 -12.05 -5.42
C PHE A 64 5.06 -12.25 -4.78
N GLY A 65 5.70 -13.40 -4.99
CA GLY A 65 6.98 -13.71 -4.36
C GLY A 65 6.84 -14.03 -2.87
N ASP A 66 7.74 -13.51 -2.02
CA ASP A 66 7.74 -13.74 -0.56
C ASP A 66 7.67 -15.22 -0.17
N ASP A 67 8.42 -16.05 -0.91
CA ASP A 67 8.35 -17.51 -0.87
C ASP A 67 8.54 -18.08 0.55
N ALA A 68 9.30 -17.40 1.42
CA ALA A 68 9.47 -17.78 2.81
C ALA A 68 8.14 -17.89 3.58
N LEU A 69 7.12 -17.11 3.20
CA LEU A 69 5.79 -17.13 3.82
C LEU A 69 4.83 -18.13 3.17
N LYS A 70 5.20 -18.72 2.04
CA LYS A 70 4.30 -19.55 1.20
C LYS A 70 4.74 -20.99 1.10
N LEU A 71 6.04 -21.23 0.99
CA LEU A 71 6.61 -22.54 0.78
C LEU A 71 6.50 -23.41 2.02
N THR A 72 6.15 -24.67 1.81
CA THR A 72 6.12 -25.67 2.88
C THR A 72 7.53 -25.97 3.39
N LYS A 73 7.63 -26.61 4.55
CA LYS A 73 8.92 -27.08 5.07
C LYS A 73 9.61 -28.03 4.09
N ALA A 74 8.86 -28.89 3.42
CA ALA A 74 9.38 -29.82 2.43
C ALA A 74 9.93 -29.07 1.20
N ASP A 75 9.22 -28.06 0.70
CA ASP A 75 9.67 -27.23 -0.41
C ASP A 75 10.99 -26.52 -0.05
N LYS A 76 11.04 -25.87 1.12
CA LYS A 76 12.25 -25.20 1.61
C LYS A 76 13.44 -26.16 1.71
N GLN A 77 13.24 -27.33 2.29
CA GLN A 77 14.28 -28.37 2.39
C GLN A 77 14.77 -28.86 1.03
N SER A 78 13.86 -29.02 0.06
CA SER A 78 14.23 -29.44 -1.29
C SER A 78 15.10 -28.40 -2.01
N ILE A 79 14.79 -27.12 -1.84
CA ILE A 79 15.55 -25.99 -2.42
C ILE A 79 16.92 -25.85 -1.73
N GLU A 80 16.98 -26.04 -0.41
CA GLU A 80 18.26 -26.06 0.33
C GLU A 80 19.16 -27.22 -0.12
N LEU A 81 18.59 -28.41 -0.30
CA LEU A 81 19.34 -29.59 -0.77
C LEU A 81 19.85 -29.39 -2.20
N ALA A 82 19.10 -28.68 -3.05
CA ALA A 82 19.52 -28.29 -4.38
C ALA A 82 20.65 -27.23 -4.38
N GLY A 83 21.06 -26.73 -3.21
CA GLY A 83 22.18 -25.80 -3.03
C GLY A 83 21.90 -24.38 -3.50
N GLN A 84 20.64 -24.02 -3.72
CA GLN A 84 20.27 -22.74 -4.34
C GLN A 84 20.15 -21.60 -3.32
N VAL A 85 19.64 -21.88 -2.12
CA VAL A 85 19.34 -20.90 -1.07
C VAL A 85 19.45 -21.58 0.30
N LYS A 86 19.74 -20.83 1.38
CA LYS A 86 19.54 -21.28 2.77
C LYS A 86 18.40 -20.48 3.39
N PHE A 87 17.34 -21.15 3.86
CA PHE A 87 16.25 -20.52 4.60
C PHE A 87 16.64 -20.45 6.08
N VAL A 88 17.24 -19.34 6.48
CA VAL A 88 17.45 -19.04 7.89
C VAL A 88 16.11 -18.57 8.48
N GLY A 89 15.79 -18.97 9.70
CA GLY A 89 14.64 -18.40 10.41
C GLY A 89 14.82 -16.89 10.49
N GLU A 90 13.93 -16.13 9.86
CA GLU A 90 14.01 -14.67 9.86
C GLU A 90 13.60 -14.14 11.24
N GLU A 91 14.32 -13.14 11.72
CA GLU A 91 13.85 -12.30 12.81
C GLU A 91 13.08 -11.13 12.23
N SER A 92 11.93 -10.81 12.83
CA SER A 92 11.25 -9.56 12.49
C SER A 92 12.20 -8.38 12.74
N PRO A 93 12.40 -7.48 11.77
CA PRO A 93 13.24 -6.31 11.96
C PRO A 93 12.70 -5.38 13.03
N PHE A 94 11.38 -5.44 13.31
CA PHE A 94 10.66 -4.61 14.27
C PHE A 94 10.65 -5.22 15.67
N THR A 95 10.41 -6.52 15.80
CA THR A 95 10.19 -7.16 17.11
C THR A 95 11.41 -7.94 17.62
N LYS A 96 12.39 -8.21 16.74
CA LYS A 96 13.56 -9.08 16.98
C LYS A 96 13.20 -10.52 17.38
N LYS A 97 11.94 -10.91 17.22
CA LYS A 97 11.49 -12.29 17.47
C LYS A 97 11.68 -13.10 16.20
N THR A 98 12.07 -14.36 16.38
CA THR A 98 12.05 -15.34 15.29
C THR A 98 10.62 -15.52 14.78
N VAL A 99 10.45 -15.45 13.47
CA VAL A 99 9.15 -15.62 12.81
C VAL A 99 8.81 -17.11 12.74
N PRO A 100 7.70 -17.57 13.36
CA PRO A 100 7.37 -18.99 13.41
C PRO A 100 6.70 -19.43 12.10
N TYR A 101 7.48 -19.87 11.12
CA TYR A 101 6.97 -20.41 9.84
C TYR A 101 6.47 -21.87 9.95
N ILE A 102 5.63 -22.15 10.95
CA ILE A 102 5.30 -23.53 11.37
C ILE A 102 4.15 -24.13 10.54
N ASP A 103 3.36 -23.31 9.84
CA ASP A 103 2.18 -23.75 9.08
C ASP A 103 1.88 -22.84 7.84
N PRO A 104 2.82 -22.70 6.89
CA PRO A 104 2.57 -21.97 5.65
C PRO A 104 1.57 -22.71 4.75
N PRO A 105 0.85 -22.01 3.84
CA PRO A 105 1.09 -20.63 3.42
C PRO A 105 0.38 -19.57 4.28
N PHE A 106 1.14 -18.59 4.79
CA PHE A 106 0.62 -17.44 5.55
C PHE A 106 0.21 -16.25 4.69
N MET A 107 0.62 -16.27 3.43
CA MET A 107 0.39 -15.22 2.45
C MET A 107 0.03 -15.86 1.11
N ASP A 108 -0.81 -15.20 0.34
CA ASP A 108 -1.16 -15.61 -1.02
C ASP A 108 -1.00 -14.43 -2.00
N ALA A 109 -1.18 -14.71 -3.28
CA ALA A 109 -1.18 -13.71 -4.35
C ALA A 109 -2.57 -13.56 -4.98
N GLU A 110 -3.62 -14.10 -4.35
CA GLU A 110 -4.95 -14.08 -4.91
C GLU A 110 -5.53 -12.66 -4.80
N PRO A 111 -5.88 -11.99 -5.92
CA PRO A 111 -6.39 -10.64 -5.86
C PRO A 111 -7.84 -10.63 -5.36
N GLU A 112 -8.23 -9.54 -4.71
CA GLU A 112 -9.65 -9.20 -4.61
C GLU A 112 -10.13 -8.59 -5.93
N ILE A 113 -11.22 -9.11 -6.47
CA ILE A 113 -11.78 -8.66 -7.74
C ILE A 113 -13.06 -7.87 -7.49
N THR A 114 -13.05 -6.58 -7.84
CA THR A 114 -14.25 -5.73 -7.86
C THR A 114 -14.62 -5.37 -9.29
N ILE A 115 -15.87 -5.62 -9.67
CA ILE A 115 -16.40 -5.27 -11.00
C ILE A 115 -17.35 -4.06 -10.85
N ARG A 116 -17.07 -2.98 -11.58
CA ARG A 116 -17.89 -1.76 -11.60
C ARG A 116 -18.34 -1.41 -13.01
N LYS A 117 -19.57 -0.91 -13.15
CA LYS A 117 -20.07 -0.33 -14.39
C LYS A 117 -19.69 1.16 -14.43
N LEU A 118 -18.79 1.54 -15.33
CA LEU A 118 -18.28 2.92 -15.46
C LEU A 118 -19.22 3.84 -16.27
N ARG A 119 -20.54 3.63 -16.21
CA ARG A 119 -21.48 4.49 -16.93
C ARG A 119 -21.75 5.76 -16.14
N GLY A 120 -21.62 6.92 -16.80
CA GLY A 120 -22.14 8.18 -16.28
C GLY A 120 -23.66 8.12 -16.10
N ASN A 121 -24.17 8.92 -15.17
CA ASN A 121 -25.58 9.31 -15.17
C ASN A 121 -25.71 10.68 -15.84
N ASP A 122 -26.93 11.17 -16.05
CA ASP A 122 -27.18 12.43 -16.77
C ASP A 122 -26.47 13.65 -16.15
N ASN A 123 -26.13 13.58 -14.86
CA ASN A 123 -25.54 14.69 -14.12
C ASN A 123 -24.05 14.50 -13.84
N GLU A 124 -23.53 13.27 -13.88
CA GLU A 124 -22.15 12.94 -13.51
C GLU A 124 -21.41 12.19 -14.62
N LYS A 125 -20.26 12.74 -15.00
CA LYS A 125 -19.38 12.15 -16.01
C LYS A 125 -18.10 11.64 -15.36
N LEU A 126 -17.73 10.40 -15.69
CA LEU A 126 -16.41 9.87 -15.37
C LEU A 126 -15.35 10.71 -16.07
N LYS A 127 -14.36 11.20 -15.31
CA LYS A 127 -13.27 12.02 -15.86
C LYS A 127 -11.95 11.27 -15.87
N PHE A 128 -11.65 10.51 -14.83
CA PHE A 128 -10.37 9.81 -14.71
C PHE A 128 -10.45 8.59 -13.79
N LEU A 129 -9.44 7.74 -13.94
CA LEU A 129 -9.06 6.66 -13.03
C LEU A 129 -7.63 7.01 -12.56
N VAL A 130 -7.39 6.89 -11.25
CA VAL A 130 -6.04 6.96 -10.68
C VAL A 130 -5.71 5.60 -10.10
N ILE A 131 -4.54 5.08 -10.45
CA ILE A 131 -3.94 3.90 -9.80
C ILE A 131 -2.61 4.33 -9.22
N ALA A 132 -2.38 4.05 -7.94
CA ALA A 132 -1.16 4.47 -7.28
C ALA A 132 -0.72 3.52 -6.15
N THR A 133 0.57 3.56 -5.81
CA THR A 133 1.13 2.85 -4.65
C THR A 133 0.77 3.55 -3.33
N ASP A 134 0.95 2.89 -2.20
CA ASP A 134 0.74 3.45 -0.85
C ASP A 134 1.63 4.66 -0.54
N GLY A 135 2.80 4.81 -1.17
CA GLY A 135 3.58 6.06 -1.11
C GLY A 135 2.80 7.31 -1.56
N SER A 136 1.73 7.12 -2.34
CA SER A 136 0.81 8.22 -2.73
C SER A 136 -0.31 8.48 -1.72
N GLU A 137 -0.51 7.60 -0.74
CA GLU A 137 -1.54 7.72 0.29
C GLU A 137 -1.17 8.88 1.24
N ASP A 138 -2.17 9.61 1.75
CA ASP A 138 -2.06 10.91 2.45
C ASP A 138 -1.60 12.12 1.62
N LEU A 139 -2.04 12.25 0.36
CA LEU A 139 -1.84 13.49 -0.44
C LEU A 139 -2.23 14.75 0.39
N PRO A 140 -1.38 15.79 0.46
CA PRO A 140 -1.81 17.13 0.83
C PRO A 140 -2.96 17.52 -0.07
N GLY A 141 -4.13 17.74 0.54
CA GLY A 141 -5.36 17.98 -0.20
C GLY A 141 -6.41 16.86 -0.13
N THR A 142 -6.06 15.66 0.35
CA THR A 142 -7.02 14.55 0.55
C THR A 142 -7.46 14.36 2.00
N THR A 143 -6.74 14.94 2.97
CA THR A 143 -7.29 15.12 4.32
C THR A 143 -8.17 16.38 4.34
N PRO A 144 -9.33 16.37 5.02
CA PRO A 144 -10.23 17.52 5.10
C PRO A 144 -9.53 18.81 5.59
N GLU A 145 -8.51 18.67 6.43
CA GLU A 145 -7.78 19.78 7.04
C GLU A 145 -6.79 20.45 6.06
N ASN A 146 -6.23 19.66 5.13
CA ASN A 146 -5.21 20.12 4.18
C ASN A 146 -5.75 20.31 2.75
N SER A 147 -7.05 20.06 2.50
CA SER A 147 -7.76 20.38 1.26
C SER A 147 -8.01 21.88 1.04
N ARG A 148 -6.98 22.71 1.24
CA ARG A 148 -7.03 24.17 1.03
C ARG A 148 -7.08 24.59 -0.44
N GLY A 149 -7.25 23.64 -1.37
CA GLY A 149 -7.48 23.89 -2.79
C GLY A 149 -6.33 24.57 -3.54
N ARG A 150 -5.13 24.64 -2.95
CA ARG A 150 -3.97 25.30 -3.55
C ARG A 150 -2.86 24.30 -3.80
N CYS A 151 -2.56 24.05 -5.07
CA CYS A 151 -1.37 23.32 -5.48
C CYS A 151 -0.17 24.28 -5.53
N LEU A 152 1.00 23.84 -5.09
CA LEU A 152 2.23 24.62 -5.22
C LEU A 152 2.77 24.65 -6.65
N PHE A 153 2.49 23.59 -7.40
CA PHE A 153 2.99 23.38 -8.76
C PHE A 153 1.85 23.13 -9.70
N GLU A 154 1.95 23.68 -10.90
CA GLU A 154 1.10 23.33 -12.03
C GLU A 154 1.95 22.57 -13.04
N ASP A 155 1.51 21.36 -13.40
CA ASP A 155 2.23 20.49 -14.32
C ASP A 155 1.31 20.07 -15.46
N LYS A 156 1.89 19.88 -16.65
CA LYS A 156 1.15 19.39 -17.82
C LYS A 156 0.78 17.91 -17.71
N ASN A 157 1.52 17.17 -16.90
CA ASN A 157 1.30 15.74 -16.66
C ASN A 157 0.63 15.56 -15.30
N SER A 158 -0.56 14.96 -15.27
CA SER A 158 -1.35 14.79 -14.05
C SER A 158 -0.68 13.89 -13.00
N ALA A 159 0.05 12.85 -13.41
CA ALA A 159 0.77 12.00 -12.48
C ALA A 159 1.94 12.76 -11.82
N ALA A 160 2.71 13.52 -12.60
CA ALA A 160 3.76 14.39 -12.08
C ALA A 160 3.20 15.46 -11.13
N HIS A 161 2.04 16.03 -11.49
CA HIS A 161 1.33 16.99 -10.65
C HIS A 161 0.95 16.39 -9.29
N LEU A 162 0.39 15.18 -9.27
CA LEU A 162 0.03 14.48 -8.04
C LEU A 162 1.27 14.17 -7.19
N ILE A 163 2.36 13.66 -7.78
CA ILE A 163 3.59 13.32 -7.04
C ILE A 163 4.26 14.57 -6.46
N ARG A 164 4.32 15.68 -7.21
CA ARG A 164 4.95 16.92 -6.74
C ARG A 164 4.16 17.58 -5.62
N ASN A 165 2.83 17.61 -5.75
CA ASN A 165 1.97 18.16 -4.72
C ASN A 165 1.80 17.18 -3.53
N ARG A 166 2.10 15.87 -3.68
CA ARG A 166 2.25 14.94 -2.54
C ARG A 166 3.37 15.35 -1.60
N LEU A 167 4.46 15.83 -2.17
CA LEU A 167 5.68 16.22 -1.47
C LEU A 167 5.76 17.75 -1.32
N ASP A 168 4.63 18.45 -1.21
CA ASP A 168 4.57 19.92 -1.22
C ASP A 168 5.22 20.59 0.00
N GLY A 169 5.64 19.81 1.01
CA GLY A 169 6.25 20.35 2.22
C GLY A 169 5.27 21.19 3.05
N ASP A 170 3.99 20.80 3.09
CA ASP A 170 2.91 21.55 3.75
C ASP A 170 2.74 22.97 3.18
N GLY A 171 2.92 23.08 1.85
CA GLY A 171 2.87 24.36 1.16
C GLY A 171 4.18 25.17 1.21
N ASP A 172 5.27 24.65 1.76
CA ASP A 172 6.59 25.29 1.73
C ASP A 172 7.50 24.67 0.65
N LYS A 173 7.71 25.47 -0.41
CA LYS A 173 8.59 25.12 -1.52
C LYS A 173 10.03 24.81 -1.09
N LYS A 174 10.58 25.48 -0.07
CA LYS A 174 11.95 25.19 0.42
C LYS A 174 12.00 23.82 1.07
N VAL A 175 10.97 23.45 1.82
CA VAL A 175 10.87 22.12 2.46
C VAL A 175 10.79 21.04 1.40
N GLN A 176 9.97 21.23 0.36
CA GLN A 176 9.95 20.31 -0.76
C GLN A 176 11.33 20.18 -1.42
N GLU A 177 12.01 21.28 -1.75
CA GLU A 177 13.33 21.25 -2.38
C GLU A 177 14.34 20.47 -1.52
N MET A 178 14.27 20.63 -0.19
CA MET A 178 15.05 19.83 0.75
C MET A 178 14.70 18.34 0.66
N ILE A 179 13.42 17.97 0.73
CA ILE A 179 12.95 16.57 0.62
C ILE A 179 13.43 15.94 -0.70
N LEU A 180 13.32 16.66 -1.81
CA LEU A 180 13.71 16.18 -3.14
C LEU A 180 15.24 16.09 -3.32
N SER A 181 16.01 16.90 -2.60
CA SER A 181 17.48 16.87 -2.64
C SER A 181 18.11 15.71 -1.86
N LEU A 182 17.33 15.02 -1.00
CA LEU A 182 17.83 13.89 -0.22
C LEU A 182 18.15 12.70 -1.13
N GLY A 183 19.33 12.11 -0.91
CA GLY A 183 19.80 10.92 -1.61
C GLY A 183 20.02 9.72 -0.67
N GLY A 184 20.20 8.55 -1.28
CA GLY A 184 20.53 7.32 -0.55
C GLY A 184 19.49 6.96 0.52
N GLY A 185 19.95 6.48 1.68
CA GLY A 185 19.09 6.03 2.77
C GLY A 185 18.20 7.13 3.37
N ALA A 186 18.64 8.40 3.34
CA ALA A 186 17.89 9.51 3.91
C ALA A 186 16.57 9.77 3.15
N ALA A 187 16.54 9.54 1.84
CA ALA A 187 15.33 9.67 1.04
C ALA A 187 14.23 8.72 1.53
N ARG A 188 14.59 7.45 1.81
CA ARG A 188 13.66 6.43 2.33
C ARG A 188 13.19 6.67 3.76
N SER A 189 13.86 7.54 4.51
CA SER A 189 13.41 7.94 5.85
C SER A 189 12.33 9.02 5.83
N VAL A 190 12.17 9.74 4.72
CA VAL A 190 11.21 10.86 4.61
C VAL A 190 10.09 10.62 3.59
N ARG A 191 10.26 9.67 2.67
CA ARG A 191 9.25 9.30 1.67
C ARG A 191 9.40 7.86 1.24
N ASP A 192 8.30 7.29 0.76
CA ASP A 192 8.27 5.98 0.13
C ASP A 192 8.28 6.10 -1.41
N ASP A 193 8.54 4.98 -2.08
CA ASP A 193 8.48 4.90 -3.53
C ASP A 193 7.04 5.17 -4.02
N THR A 194 6.89 6.25 -4.77
CA THR A 194 5.59 6.75 -5.23
C THR A 194 5.45 6.53 -6.72
N SER A 195 4.46 5.75 -7.13
CA SER A 195 4.07 5.56 -8.52
C SER A 195 2.60 5.91 -8.71
N VAL A 196 2.28 6.66 -9.76
CA VAL A 196 0.92 7.12 -10.10
C VAL A 196 0.69 6.96 -11.60
N MET A 197 -0.47 6.42 -11.98
CA MET A 197 -0.96 6.28 -13.35
C MET A 197 -2.35 6.87 -13.49
#